data_AF-A0A958GLR1-F1
#
_entry.id   AF-A0A958GLR1-F1
#
_cell.length_a   1.000
_cell.length_b   1.000
_cell.length_c   1.000
_cell.angle_alpha   90.00
_cell.angle_beta   90.00
_cell.angle_gamma   90.00
#
_symmetry.space_group_name_H-M   'P 1'
#
loop_
_entity.id
_entity.type
_entity.pdbx_description
1 polymer ?
#
loop_
_entity_poly.entity_id
_entity_poly.type
_entity_poly.pdbx_seq_one_letter_code
_entity_poly.pdbx_strand_id
1 'polypeptide(L)'
;AKADGCSILVTLDYGTTNHHELEFAKSLGLTTIVIDHHHVDSVPPADVFINPQQPGCGFARGDLSAAGLCWFFIVALSKLLPAKESLDPKRYLDLACLGTICDMVPLRGANRIIARRGLECLSSTERVGLRALKDVMGVGGGKRMSCSHVSFGIGPRLNAAGRMVSGDLVIELLTTESSGKAEKLAKKLHKLNQQRQATEEEVKLSAISQVDRRGGLPDGIVAWDRTYHTGVIGIVAQRLVEEFYRPSAVMGYENGFFKGSVRGIQGMSVVEVLSATSQHLEKFGGHAGAGGFSIREEMLEPFAEAFEQECAKAIREVSKEPVVNADTICDLNEITPAIVHEMKRFEPLGMGNPGPQIMLQGLEVRDVKTLKNAHLKATLSN
;
A
#
# COMPACT_ATOMS: atom_id res chain seq x y z
N ALA A 1 27.70 4.66 -6.99
CA ALA A 1 27.47 4.96 -8.42
C ALA A 1 28.71 5.55 -9.11
N LYS A 2 29.05 6.83 -8.91
CA LYS A 2 30.20 7.44 -9.61
C LYS A 2 31.54 6.76 -9.29
N ALA A 3 31.79 6.49 -8.02
CA ALA A 3 32.97 5.74 -7.57
C ALA A 3 33.03 4.31 -8.16
N ASP A 4 31.87 3.72 -8.46
CA ASP A 4 31.73 2.39 -9.08
C ASP A 4 31.82 2.45 -10.62
N GLY A 5 32.15 3.61 -11.19
CA GLY A 5 32.29 3.81 -12.65
C GLY A 5 30.97 3.99 -13.40
N CYS A 6 29.83 4.14 -12.72
CA CYS A 6 28.56 4.40 -13.39
C CYS A 6 28.54 5.80 -14.02
N SER A 7 27.97 5.92 -15.22
CA SER A 7 27.74 7.18 -15.94
C SER A 7 26.29 7.66 -15.90
N ILE A 8 25.35 6.74 -15.66
CA ILE A 8 23.90 7.01 -15.63
C ILE A 8 23.36 6.56 -14.27
N LEU A 9 22.54 7.42 -13.67
CA LEU A 9 21.73 7.14 -12.49
C LEU A 9 20.26 7.08 -12.90
N VAL A 10 19.64 5.92 -12.76
CA VAL A 10 18.20 5.74 -12.97
C VAL A 10 17.52 5.53 -11.62
N THR A 11 16.58 6.38 -11.25
CA THR A 11 15.76 6.23 -10.05
C THR A 11 14.36 5.81 -10.44
N LEU A 12 13.82 4.82 -9.72
CA LEU A 12 12.50 4.25 -9.97
C LEU A 12 11.69 4.40 -8.68
N ASP A 13 10.47 4.89 -8.79
CA ASP A 13 9.55 5.08 -7.65
C ASP A 13 10.12 6.00 -6.54
N TYR A 14 11.08 6.84 -6.94
CA TYR A 14 11.85 7.71 -6.07
C TYR A 14 12.51 8.80 -6.93
N GLY A 15 12.54 10.04 -6.47
CA GLY A 15 13.27 11.13 -7.11
C GLY A 15 12.48 12.42 -7.34
N THR A 16 11.14 12.39 -7.32
CA THR A 16 10.32 13.60 -7.57
C THR A 16 10.63 14.74 -6.61
N THR A 17 10.88 14.44 -5.33
CA THR A 17 11.16 15.44 -4.29
C THR A 17 12.65 15.58 -3.96
N ASN A 18 13.53 14.84 -4.64
CA ASN A 18 14.96 14.74 -4.30
C ASN A 18 15.83 15.76 -5.05
N HIS A 19 15.45 17.04 -4.97
CA HIS A 19 16.11 18.11 -5.74
C HIS A 19 17.60 18.20 -5.45
N HIS A 20 17.96 18.24 -4.16
CA HIS A 20 19.36 18.37 -3.73
C HIS A 20 20.20 17.15 -4.11
N GLU A 21 19.69 15.93 -3.94
CA GLU A 21 20.42 14.71 -4.33
C GLU A 21 20.65 14.63 -5.84
N LEU A 22 19.69 15.08 -6.64
CA LEU A 22 19.79 15.10 -8.11
C LEU A 22 20.77 16.18 -8.59
N GLU A 23 20.78 17.36 -7.98
CA GLU A 23 21.80 18.39 -8.23
C GLU A 23 23.21 17.89 -7.90
N PHE A 24 23.35 17.21 -6.77
CA PHE A 24 24.62 16.61 -6.38
C PHE A 24 25.05 15.54 -7.40
N ALA A 25 24.16 14.64 -7.81
CA ALA A 25 24.45 13.64 -8.83
C ALA A 25 24.91 14.28 -10.16
N LYS A 26 24.26 15.36 -10.59
CA LYS A 26 24.67 16.15 -11.77
C LYS A 26 26.04 16.79 -11.60
N SER A 27 26.35 17.35 -10.43
CA SER A 27 27.68 17.91 -10.14
C SER A 27 28.81 16.88 -10.23
N LEU A 28 28.49 15.60 -10.01
CA LEU A 28 29.42 14.46 -10.18
C LEU A 28 29.51 13.99 -11.65
N GLY A 29 28.83 14.66 -12.58
CA GLY A 29 28.78 14.33 -14.00
C GLY A 29 28.05 13.01 -14.27
N LEU A 30 27.00 12.70 -13.51
CA LEU A 30 26.08 11.60 -13.80
C LEU A 30 24.91 12.12 -14.65
N THR A 31 24.52 11.36 -15.68
CA THR A 31 23.24 11.55 -16.35
C THR A 31 22.13 10.96 -15.49
N THR A 32 21.07 11.72 -15.23
CA THR A 32 20.01 11.38 -14.28
C THR A 32 18.68 11.14 -14.99
N ILE A 33 18.10 9.95 -14.78
CA ILE A 33 16.78 9.58 -15.28
C ILE A 33 15.91 9.25 -14.07
N VAL A 34 14.80 9.96 -13.93
CA VAL A 34 13.84 9.76 -12.84
C VAL A 34 12.53 9.24 -13.44
N ILE A 35 12.11 8.04 -13.01
CA ILE A 35 10.83 7.44 -13.36
C ILE A 35 10.02 7.31 -12.07
N ASP A 36 9.03 8.17 -11.90
CA ASP A 36 8.33 8.33 -10.63
C ASP A 36 6.87 8.73 -10.87
N HIS A 37 6.04 8.60 -9.85
CA HIS A 37 4.61 8.89 -9.93
C HIS A 37 4.09 9.70 -8.73
N HIS A 38 4.96 10.12 -7.81
CA HIS A 38 4.60 10.97 -6.68
C HIS A 38 4.14 12.37 -7.12
N HIS A 39 3.49 13.09 -6.20
CA HIS A 39 3.04 14.46 -6.43
C HIS A 39 4.20 15.39 -6.80
N VAL A 40 4.00 16.23 -7.82
CA VAL A 40 5.01 17.14 -8.34
C VAL A 40 4.70 18.57 -7.88
N ASP A 41 5.33 19.01 -6.79
CA ASP A 41 5.29 20.42 -6.37
C ASP A 41 6.15 21.29 -7.31
N SER A 42 7.33 20.79 -7.66
CA SER A 42 8.22 21.40 -8.63
C SER A 42 9.00 20.31 -9.37
N VAL A 43 9.30 20.54 -10.66
CA VAL A 43 10.00 19.54 -11.48
C VAL A 43 11.45 19.42 -10.98
N PRO A 44 11.92 18.20 -10.64
CA PRO A 44 13.27 18.02 -10.13
C PRO A 44 14.32 18.25 -11.22
N PRO A 45 15.56 18.60 -10.85
CA PRO A 45 16.64 18.87 -11.78
C PRO A 45 17.25 17.57 -12.32
N ALA A 46 16.46 16.70 -12.95
CA ALA A 46 16.91 15.51 -13.67
C ALA A 46 17.22 15.82 -15.14
N ASP A 47 17.98 14.97 -15.85
CA ASP A 47 18.17 15.09 -17.31
C ASP A 47 16.96 14.54 -18.07
N VAL A 48 16.33 13.50 -17.51
CA VAL A 48 15.05 12.95 -17.98
C VAL A 48 14.14 12.76 -16.77
N PHE A 49 12.95 13.38 -16.82
CA PHE A 49 11.91 13.24 -15.79
C PHE A 49 10.64 12.64 -16.40
N ILE A 50 10.27 11.45 -15.94
CA ILE A 50 9.08 10.71 -16.39
C ILE A 50 8.16 10.59 -15.18
N ASN A 51 7.20 11.52 -15.08
CA ASN A 51 6.15 11.48 -14.08
C ASN A 51 4.83 11.99 -14.70
N PRO A 52 3.74 11.21 -14.67
CA PRO A 52 2.46 11.59 -15.28
C PRO A 52 1.73 12.70 -14.50
N GLN A 53 2.16 13.04 -13.28
CA GLN A 53 1.64 14.16 -12.51
C GLN A 53 2.32 15.51 -12.82
N GLN A 54 3.36 15.54 -13.66
CA GLN A 54 4.03 16.79 -14.00
C GLN A 54 3.08 17.76 -14.74
N PRO A 55 3.24 19.08 -14.56
CA PRO A 55 2.38 20.08 -15.19
C PRO A 55 2.27 19.89 -16.72
N GLY A 56 1.04 19.88 -17.23
CA GLY A 56 0.76 19.70 -18.66
C GLY A 56 0.77 18.25 -19.16
N CYS A 57 1.10 17.27 -18.32
CA CYS A 57 1.00 15.86 -18.70
C CYS A 57 -0.45 15.35 -18.61
N GLY A 58 -1.01 14.90 -19.74
CA GLY A 58 -2.34 14.26 -19.78
C GLY A 58 -2.30 12.73 -19.75
N PHE A 59 -1.12 12.13 -19.60
CA PHE A 59 -0.96 10.69 -19.74
C PHE A 59 -1.56 9.92 -18.56
N ALA A 60 -2.41 8.93 -18.86
CA ALA A 60 -3.03 8.05 -17.87
C ALA A 60 -3.69 8.77 -16.68
N ARG A 61 -4.11 10.03 -16.85
CA ARG A 61 -4.72 10.89 -15.82
C ARG A 61 -3.85 11.12 -14.56
N GLY A 62 -2.54 10.92 -14.64
CA GLY A 62 -1.66 11.05 -13.47
C GLY A 62 -1.62 9.84 -12.54
N ASP A 63 -2.42 8.80 -12.79
CA ASP A 63 -2.68 7.73 -11.82
C ASP A 63 -1.77 6.50 -11.98
N LEU A 64 -0.80 6.52 -12.89
CA LEU A 64 -0.01 5.32 -13.19
C LEU A 64 0.99 5.00 -12.08
N SER A 65 1.10 3.73 -11.66
CA SER A 65 2.15 3.31 -10.72
C SER A 65 3.54 3.45 -11.36
N ALA A 66 4.58 3.60 -10.53
CA ALA A 66 5.96 3.61 -11.01
C ALA A 66 6.33 2.33 -11.76
N ALA A 67 5.88 1.15 -11.31
CA ALA A 67 6.10 -0.11 -12.03
C ALA A 67 5.39 -0.14 -13.39
N GLY A 68 4.21 0.46 -13.49
CA GLY A 68 3.52 0.66 -14.77
C GLY A 68 4.28 1.61 -15.70
N LEU A 69 4.84 2.70 -15.18
CA LEU A 69 5.67 3.64 -15.94
C LEU A 69 6.94 2.95 -16.46
N CYS A 70 7.62 2.18 -15.61
CA CYS A 70 8.76 1.35 -16.01
C CYS A 70 8.41 0.40 -17.15
N TRP A 71 7.22 -0.20 -17.13
CA TRP A 71 6.78 -1.07 -18.21
C TRP A 71 6.57 -0.30 -19.53
N PHE A 72 5.95 0.89 -19.49
CA PHE A 72 5.86 1.74 -20.68
C PHE A 72 7.23 2.21 -21.18
N PHE A 73 8.17 2.49 -20.28
CA PHE A 73 9.55 2.80 -20.62
C PHE A 73 10.20 1.62 -21.36
N ILE A 74 10.03 0.38 -20.88
CA ILE A 74 10.48 -0.84 -21.56
C ILE A 74 9.84 -0.99 -22.94
N VAL A 75 8.54 -0.70 -23.08
CA VAL A 75 7.82 -0.71 -24.38
C VAL A 75 8.38 0.34 -25.35
N ALA A 76 8.71 1.52 -24.86
CA ALA A 76 9.32 2.57 -25.68
C ALA A 76 10.74 2.16 -26.11
N LEU A 77 11.54 1.67 -25.17
CA LEU A 77 12.90 1.21 -25.40
C LEU A 77 12.94 0.04 -26.41
N SER A 78 12.04 -0.93 -26.29
CA SER A 78 12.00 -2.08 -27.20
C SER A 78 11.75 -1.71 -28.66
N LYS A 79 11.13 -0.55 -28.92
CA LYS A 79 10.90 -0.03 -30.29
C LYS A 79 12.11 0.68 -30.86
N LEU A 80 13.03 1.13 -30.01
CA LEU A 80 14.25 1.84 -30.38
C LEU A 80 15.45 0.90 -30.51
N LEU A 81 15.42 -0.23 -29.80
CA LEU A 81 16.50 -1.22 -29.85
C LEU A 81 16.54 -1.94 -31.21
N PRO A 82 17.75 -2.27 -31.72
CA PRO A 82 17.90 -3.09 -32.91
C PRO A 82 17.25 -4.47 -32.73
N ALA A 83 16.81 -5.10 -33.83
CA ALA A 83 16.14 -6.42 -33.78
C ALA A 83 16.97 -7.53 -33.10
N LYS A 84 18.31 -7.44 -33.12
CA LYS A 84 19.21 -8.39 -32.43
C LYS A 84 19.23 -8.23 -30.91
N GLU A 85 18.74 -7.10 -30.39
CA GLU A 85 18.64 -6.74 -28.98
C GLU A 85 17.16 -6.64 -28.56
N SER A 86 16.29 -7.44 -29.20
CA SER A 86 14.85 -7.35 -29.01
C SER A 86 14.46 -7.59 -27.54
N LEU A 87 13.92 -6.55 -26.92
CA LEU A 87 13.36 -6.59 -25.58
C LEU A 87 11.87 -6.89 -25.68
N ASP A 88 11.40 -8.04 -25.18
CA ASP A 88 9.95 -8.34 -25.15
C ASP A 88 9.31 -7.75 -23.89
N PRO A 89 8.48 -6.69 -24.00
CA PRO A 89 7.86 -6.07 -22.83
C PRO A 89 6.86 -7.00 -22.13
N LYS A 90 6.32 -8.01 -22.82
CA LYS A 90 5.37 -8.96 -22.24
C LYS A 90 5.98 -9.75 -21.09
N ARG A 91 7.29 -10.00 -21.12
CA ARG A 91 8.01 -10.71 -20.04
C ARG A 91 8.00 -9.95 -18.71
N TYR A 92 7.78 -8.63 -18.71
CA TYR A 92 7.82 -7.79 -17.51
C TYR A 92 6.42 -7.38 -17.01
N LEU A 93 5.36 -7.82 -17.70
CA LEU A 93 4.00 -7.41 -17.40
C LEU A 93 3.48 -7.99 -16.07
N ASP A 94 4.00 -9.14 -15.64
CA ASP A 94 3.72 -9.71 -14.32
C ASP A 94 4.27 -8.83 -13.20
N LEU A 95 5.51 -8.33 -13.33
CA LEU A 95 6.13 -7.39 -12.39
C LEU A 95 5.41 -6.04 -12.38
N ALA A 96 5.06 -5.50 -13.55
CA ALA A 96 4.29 -4.26 -13.67
C ALA A 96 2.93 -4.36 -12.96
N CYS A 97 2.26 -5.50 -13.11
CA CYS A 97 1.01 -5.81 -12.42
C CYS A 97 1.18 -5.92 -10.91
N LEU A 98 2.25 -6.57 -10.43
CA LEU A 98 2.54 -6.63 -8.99
C LEU A 98 2.70 -5.24 -8.41
N GLY A 99 3.56 -4.40 -9.01
CA GLY A 99 3.74 -3.02 -8.55
C GLY A 99 2.43 -2.23 -8.59
N THR A 100 1.71 -2.26 -9.72
CA THR A 100 0.42 -1.54 -9.88
C THR A 100 -0.60 -1.93 -8.81
N ILE A 101 -0.75 -3.21 -8.48
CA ILE A 101 -1.74 -3.66 -7.49
C ILE A 101 -1.25 -3.41 -6.06
N CYS A 102 0.04 -3.58 -5.77
CA CYS A 102 0.61 -3.37 -4.44
C CYS A 102 0.69 -1.90 -4.05
N ASP A 103 0.85 -1.02 -5.03
CA ASP A 103 0.89 0.43 -4.88
C ASP A 103 -0.51 1.06 -4.73
N MET A 104 -1.55 0.23 -4.80
CA MET A 104 -2.95 0.63 -4.56
C MET A 104 -3.40 1.81 -5.44
N VAL A 105 -2.84 1.97 -6.64
CA VAL A 105 -3.31 2.97 -7.60
C VAL A 105 -4.68 2.60 -8.20
N PRO A 106 -5.50 3.56 -8.63
CA PRO A 106 -6.80 3.26 -9.23
C PRO A 106 -6.71 2.33 -10.45
N LEU A 107 -7.41 1.19 -10.42
CA LEU A 107 -7.49 0.20 -11.49
C LEU A 107 -8.48 0.61 -12.58
N ARG A 108 -8.19 1.74 -13.22
CA ARG A 108 -8.91 2.30 -14.37
C ARG A 108 -7.93 2.50 -15.54
N GLY A 109 -8.44 2.70 -16.75
CA GLY A 109 -7.62 2.99 -17.94
C GLY A 109 -6.42 2.05 -18.11
N ALA A 110 -5.21 2.63 -18.19
CA ALA A 110 -3.97 1.88 -18.37
C ALA A 110 -3.65 0.93 -17.20
N ASN A 111 -3.83 1.35 -15.95
CA ASN A 111 -3.64 0.49 -14.77
C ASN A 111 -4.54 -0.74 -14.81
N ARG A 112 -5.81 -0.58 -15.25
CA ARG A 112 -6.75 -1.70 -15.41
C ARG A 112 -6.25 -2.71 -16.43
N ILE A 113 -5.71 -2.23 -17.56
CA ILE A 113 -5.16 -3.09 -18.62
C ILE A 113 -3.92 -3.84 -18.11
N ILE A 114 -3.00 -3.13 -17.45
CA ILE A 114 -1.80 -3.72 -16.84
C ILE A 114 -2.18 -4.78 -15.82
N ALA A 115 -3.09 -4.47 -14.89
CA ALA A 115 -3.57 -5.43 -13.89
C ALA A 115 -4.25 -6.64 -14.55
N ARG A 116 -5.16 -6.44 -15.50
CA ARG A 116 -5.88 -7.54 -16.17
C ARG A 116 -4.92 -8.50 -16.88
N ARG A 117 -4.06 -7.95 -17.75
CA ARG A 117 -3.14 -8.75 -18.57
C ARG A 117 -1.96 -9.29 -17.76
N GLY A 118 -1.47 -8.53 -16.80
CA GLY A 118 -0.41 -8.99 -15.92
C GLY A 118 -0.86 -10.04 -14.92
N LEU A 119 -2.13 -10.06 -14.47
CA LEU A 119 -2.69 -11.18 -13.72
C LEU A 119 -2.75 -12.46 -14.55
N GLU A 120 -3.06 -12.36 -15.85
CA GLU A 120 -2.98 -13.50 -16.79
C GLU A 120 -1.52 -14.00 -16.86
N CYS A 121 -0.55 -13.11 -17.07
CA CYS A 121 0.88 -13.45 -17.07
C CYS A 121 1.36 -14.02 -15.72
N LEU A 122 0.93 -13.47 -14.59
CA LEU A 122 1.29 -13.93 -13.25
C LEU A 122 0.71 -15.32 -12.93
N SER A 123 -0.46 -15.63 -13.48
CA SER A 123 -1.07 -16.96 -13.37
C SER A 123 -0.19 -18.04 -14.00
N SER A 124 0.43 -17.72 -15.15
CA SER A 124 1.32 -18.62 -15.89
C SER A 124 2.81 -18.19 -15.86
N THR A 125 3.24 -17.47 -14.83
CA THR A 125 4.60 -16.91 -14.80
C THR A 125 5.66 -18.01 -14.73
N GLU A 126 6.73 -17.86 -15.51
CA GLU A 126 7.89 -18.76 -15.51
C GLU A 126 8.94 -18.34 -14.47
N ARG A 127 8.83 -17.11 -13.92
CA ARG A 127 9.75 -16.58 -12.92
C ARG A 127 9.76 -17.47 -11.69
N VAL A 128 10.89 -18.14 -11.44
CA VAL A 128 11.03 -19.12 -10.34
C VAL A 128 10.71 -18.51 -8.98
N GLY A 129 11.07 -17.24 -8.75
CA GLY A 129 10.73 -16.51 -7.53
C GLY A 129 9.24 -16.35 -7.28
N LEU A 130 8.49 -15.94 -8.32
CA LEU A 130 7.04 -15.76 -8.21
C LEU A 130 6.29 -17.09 -8.09
N ARG A 131 6.78 -18.15 -8.76
CA ARG A 131 6.25 -19.51 -8.58
C ARG A 131 6.43 -19.98 -7.14
N ALA A 132 7.65 -19.86 -6.59
CA ALA A 132 7.94 -20.22 -5.21
C ALA A 132 7.06 -19.44 -4.20
N LEU A 133 6.80 -18.14 -4.45
CA LEU A 133 5.86 -17.37 -3.63
C LEU A 133 4.42 -17.88 -3.69
N LYS A 134 3.93 -18.24 -4.88
CA LYS A 134 2.59 -18.83 -5.05
C LYS A 134 2.47 -20.16 -4.30
N ASP A 135 3.53 -20.96 -4.30
CA ASP A 135 3.54 -22.26 -3.62
C ASP A 135 3.47 -22.11 -2.09
N VAL A 136 4.29 -21.22 -1.49
CA VAL A 136 4.21 -20.96 -0.03
C VAL A 136 2.91 -20.29 0.40
N MET A 137 2.14 -19.74 -0.54
CA MET A 137 0.81 -19.19 -0.32
C MET A 137 -0.31 -20.23 -0.46
N GLY A 138 -0.02 -21.46 -0.92
CA GLY A 138 -1.06 -22.46 -1.23
C GLY A 138 -1.88 -22.14 -2.49
N VAL A 139 -1.42 -21.19 -3.30
CA VAL A 139 -2.04 -20.81 -4.59
C VAL A 139 -1.22 -21.25 -5.81
N GLY A 140 -0.31 -22.21 -5.59
CA GLY A 140 0.42 -22.92 -6.65
C GLY A 140 -0.49 -23.75 -7.57
N GLY A 141 0.11 -24.34 -8.61
CA GLY A 141 -0.56 -25.33 -9.46
C GLY A 141 -1.51 -24.77 -10.52
N GLY A 142 -1.23 -23.60 -11.09
CA GLY A 142 -1.97 -23.06 -12.24
C GLY A 142 -3.31 -22.38 -11.91
N LYS A 143 -3.58 -22.11 -10.62
CA LYS A 143 -4.75 -21.30 -10.22
C LYS A 143 -4.67 -19.89 -10.82
N ARG A 144 -5.83 -19.38 -11.23
CA ARG A 144 -5.99 -18.01 -11.73
C ARG A 144 -5.70 -17.01 -10.61
N MET A 145 -4.77 -16.11 -10.86
CA MET A 145 -4.44 -15.02 -9.94
C MET A 145 -5.51 -13.93 -10.00
N SER A 146 -5.75 -13.27 -8.87
CA SER A 146 -6.66 -12.13 -8.75
C SER A 146 -5.96 -11.01 -8.00
N CYS A 147 -6.52 -9.80 -8.02
CA CYS A 147 -5.99 -8.69 -7.22
C CYS A 147 -5.92 -9.03 -5.74
N SER A 148 -6.90 -9.74 -5.18
CA SER A 148 -6.88 -10.16 -3.78
C SER A 148 -5.65 -11.04 -3.45
N HIS A 149 -5.30 -11.98 -4.34
CA HIS A 149 -4.09 -12.79 -4.16
C HIS A 149 -2.81 -11.95 -4.20
N VAL A 150 -2.78 -10.85 -4.95
CA VAL A 150 -1.64 -9.94 -5.00
C VAL A 150 -1.64 -9.05 -3.75
N SER A 151 -2.71 -8.29 -3.48
CA SER A 151 -2.80 -7.31 -2.39
C SER A 151 -2.72 -7.93 -0.98
N PHE A 152 -3.29 -9.12 -0.77
CA PHE A 152 -3.33 -9.77 0.55
C PHE A 152 -2.39 -10.98 0.65
N GLY A 153 -1.80 -11.40 -0.46
CA GLY A 153 -0.94 -12.57 -0.53
C GLY A 153 0.51 -12.22 -0.84
N ILE A 154 0.79 -11.85 -2.08
CA ILE A 154 2.16 -11.58 -2.57
C ILE A 154 2.70 -10.28 -1.96
N GLY A 155 1.98 -9.17 -2.10
CA GLY A 155 2.39 -7.84 -1.66
C GLY A 155 2.87 -7.80 -0.20
N PRO A 156 2.11 -8.32 0.79
CA PRO A 156 2.53 -8.33 2.18
C PRO A 156 3.84 -9.10 2.43
N ARG A 157 4.10 -10.16 1.67
CA ARG A 157 5.35 -10.93 1.78
C ARG A 157 6.55 -10.17 1.22
N LEU A 158 6.36 -9.44 0.12
CA LEU A 158 7.40 -8.57 -0.43
C LEU A 158 7.68 -7.41 0.53
N ASN A 159 6.62 -6.73 0.99
CA ASN A 159 6.73 -5.56 1.86
C ASN A 159 7.26 -5.89 3.26
N ALA A 160 7.04 -7.11 3.75
CA ALA A 160 7.62 -7.55 5.02
C ALA A 160 9.16 -7.54 5.00
N ALA A 161 9.80 -7.74 3.83
CA ALA A 161 11.26 -7.68 3.74
C ALA A 161 11.80 -6.29 4.07
N GLY A 162 11.23 -5.24 3.47
CA GLY A 162 11.65 -3.85 3.69
C GLY A 162 11.33 -3.36 5.10
N ARG A 163 10.24 -3.86 5.71
CA ARG A 163 9.84 -3.48 7.08
C ARG A 163 10.64 -4.18 8.18
N MET A 164 11.15 -5.38 7.92
CA MET A 164 11.75 -6.24 8.95
C MET A 164 13.26 -6.44 8.77
N VAL A 165 13.80 -6.37 7.54
CA VAL A 165 15.22 -6.68 7.26
C VAL A 165 15.81 -5.76 6.18
N SER A 166 15.64 -6.11 4.90
CA SER A 166 16.17 -5.39 3.73
C SER A 166 15.34 -5.73 2.49
N GLY A 167 15.15 -4.74 1.61
CA GLY A 167 14.53 -4.91 0.30
C GLY A 167 15.31 -5.79 -0.67
N ASP A 168 16.61 -6.02 -0.44
CA ASP A 168 17.47 -6.81 -1.33
C ASP A 168 16.97 -8.24 -1.54
N LEU A 169 16.33 -8.82 -0.52
CA LEU A 169 15.74 -10.16 -0.58
C LEU A 169 14.63 -10.25 -1.64
N VAL A 170 13.89 -9.15 -1.85
CA VAL A 170 12.83 -9.09 -2.87
C VAL A 170 13.47 -9.01 -4.25
N ILE A 171 14.47 -8.16 -4.45
CA ILE A 171 15.19 -8.04 -5.72
C ILE A 171 15.81 -9.40 -6.09
N GLU A 172 16.49 -10.05 -5.14
CA GLU A 172 17.11 -11.36 -5.33
C GLU A 172 16.08 -12.45 -5.68
N LEU A 173 14.91 -12.43 -5.03
CA LEU A 173 13.82 -13.36 -5.35
C LEU A 173 13.28 -13.13 -6.77
N LEU A 174 13.05 -11.88 -7.15
CA LEU A 174 12.43 -11.54 -8.44
C LEU A 174 13.38 -11.71 -9.63
N THR A 175 14.70 -11.74 -9.38
CA THR A 175 15.74 -11.82 -10.42
C THR A 175 16.48 -13.17 -10.46
N THR A 176 16.39 -14.01 -9.42
CA THR A 176 17.05 -15.32 -9.43
C THR A 176 16.49 -16.25 -10.51
N GLU A 177 17.36 -17.06 -11.11
CA GLU A 177 17.02 -18.14 -12.04
C GLU A 177 17.06 -19.53 -11.38
N SER A 178 17.63 -19.63 -10.17
CA SER A 178 17.71 -20.88 -9.41
C SER A 178 16.42 -21.15 -8.65
N SER A 179 15.73 -22.25 -8.98
CA SER A 179 14.53 -22.70 -8.25
C SER A 179 14.80 -22.97 -6.77
N GLY A 180 15.91 -23.64 -6.44
CA GLY A 180 16.28 -23.92 -5.04
C GLY A 180 16.56 -22.65 -4.23
N LYS A 181 17.14 -21.63 -4.86
CA LYS A 181 17.34 -20.31 -4.23
C LYS A 181 16.00 -19.58 -4.06
N ALA A 182 15.14 -19.60 -5.09
CA ALA A 182 13.82 -19.02 -5.05
C ALA A 182 12.95 -19.59 -3.93
N GLU A 183 12.95 -20.91 -3.74
CA GLU A 183 12.21 -21.58 -2.65
C GLU A 183 12.68 -21.12 -1.25
N LYS A 184 14.00 -21.03 -1.06
CA LYS A 184 14.58 -20.55 0.21
C LYS A 184 14.18 -19.10 0.48
N LEU A 185 14.28 -18.24 -0.51
CA LEU A 185 13.89 -16.82 -0.40
C LEU A 185 12.39 -16.67 -0.15
N ALA A 186 11.54 -17.40 -0.88
CA ALA A 186 10.09 -17.38 -0.67
C ALA A 186 9.68 -17.84 0.74
N LYS A 187 10.30 -18.90 1.27
CA LYS A 187 10.10 -19.35 2.65
C LYS A 187 10.56 -18.30 3.66
N LYS A 188 11.69 -17.64 3.42
CA LYS A 188 12.20 -16.55 4.27
C LYS A 188 11.22 -15.37 4.31
N LEU A 189 10.77 -14.89 3.15
CA LEU A 189 9.78 -13.81 3.04
C LEU A 189 8.44 -14.19 3.69
N HIS A 190 8.02 -15.45 3.55
CA HIS A 190 6.82 -15.94 4.22
C HIS A 190 6.96 -15.88 5.75
N LYS A 191 8.09 -16.34 6.30
CA LYS A 191 8.38 -16.25 7.73
C LYS A 191 8.44 -14.80 8.22
N LEU A 192 9.08 -13.90 7.47
CA LEU A 192 9.12 -12.47 7.80
C LEU A 192 7.73 -11.85 7.85
N ASN A 193 6.84 -12.22 6.90
CA ASN A 193 5.46 -11.76 6.97
C ASN A 193 4.70 -12.31 8.19
N GLN A 194 4.92 -13.57 8.57
CA GLN A 194 4.32 -14.14 9.78
C GLN A 194 4.81 -13.41 11.04
N GLN A 195 6.10 -13.12 11.13
CA GLN A 195 6.69 -12.36 12.22
C GLN A 195 6.10 -10.94 12.28
N ARG A 196 6.05 -10.24 11.13
CA ARG A 196 5.40 -8.93 11.02
C ARG A 196 3.95 -8.97 11.51
N GLN A 197 3.16 -9.96 11.11
CA GLN A 197 1.77 -10.11 11.54
C GLN A 197 1.63 -10.34 13.04
N ALA A 198 2.53 -11.15 13.63
CA ALA A 198 2.54 -11.38 15.08
C ALA A 198 2.89 -10.10 15.86
N THR A 199 3.92 -9.36 15.44
CA THR A 199 4.30 -8.08 16.04
C THR A 199 3.20 -7.03 15.86
N GLU A 200 2.58 -6.97 14.68
CA GLU A 200 1.44 -6.09 14.41
C GLU A 200 0.27 -6.36 15.37
N GLU A 201 -0.04 -7.63 15.65
CA GLU A 201 -1.09 -8.01 16.59
C GLU A 201 -0.75 -7.66 18.03
N GLU A 202 0.49 -7.93 18.47
CA GLU A 202 0.98 -7.57 19.80
C GLU A 202 0.89 -6.06 20.05
N VAL A 203 1.40 -5.25 19.10
CA VAL A 203 1.35 -3.79 19.18
C VAL A 203 -0.09 -3.29 19.15
N LYS A 204 -0.96 -3.89 18.32
CA LYS A 204 -2.40 -3.56 18.29
C LYS A 204 -3.07 -3.78 19.64
N LEU A 205 -2.91 -4.97 20.23
CA LEU A 205 -3.53 -5.30 21.52
C LEU A 205 -3.02 -4.39 22.65
N SER A 206 -1.72 -4.09 22.65
CA SER A 206 -1.13 -3.13 23.59
C SER A 206 -1.71 -1.73 23.42
N ALA A 207 -1.86 -1.25 22.18
CA ALA A 207 -2.43 0.05 21.87
C ALA A 207 -3.92 0.14 22.27
N ILE A 208 -4.72 -0.89 21.99
CA ILE A 208 -6.11 -0.97 22.44
C ILE A 208 -6.20 -0.90 23.96
N SER A 209 -5.34 -1.64 24.67
CA SER A 209 -5.29 -1.59 26.14
C SER A 209 -4.95 -0.19 26.67
N GLN A 210 -4.13 0.59 25.96
CA GLN A 210 -3.88 2.00 26.32
C GLN A 210 -5.12 2.87 26.14
N VAL A 211 -5.92 2.64 25.09
CA VAL A 211 -7.19 3.34 24.87
C VAL A 211 -8.19 2.99 25.98
N ASP A 212 -8.36 1.71 26.28
CA ASP A 212 -9.31 1.23 27.30
C ASP A 212 -9.02 1.81 28.69
N ARG A 213 -7.73 1.96 29.05
CA ARG A 213 -7.29 2.53 30.33
C ARG A 213 -7.68 4.01 30.51
N ARG A 214 -7.95 4.74 29.43
CA ARG A 214 -8.38 6.15 29.50
C ARG A 214 -9.86 6.31 29.90
N GLY A 215 -10.62 5.21 29.95
CA GLY A 215 -12.02 5.22 30.43
C GLY A 215 -13.03 5.79 29.45
N GLY A 216 -12.63 6.06 28.20
CA GLY A 216 -13.48 6.56 27.13
C GLY A 216 -12.75 6.55 25.78
N LEU A 217 -13.51 6.57 24.68
CA LEU A 217 -12.95 6.63 23.33
C LEU A 217 -12.57 8.09 23.01
N PRO A 218 -11.27 8.45 22.88
CA PRO A 218 -10.86 9.80 22.57
C PRO A 218 -11.18 10.17 21.12
N ASP A 219 -11.25 11.47 20.84
CA ASP A 219 -11.43 11.98 19.48
C ASP A 219 -10.16 11.84 18.62
N GLY A 220 -8.99 11.70 19.25
CA GLY A 220 -7.74 11.28 18.62
C GLY A 220 -7.06 10.21 19.47
N ILE A 221 -6.82 9.03 18.90
CA ILE A 221 -6.16 7.93 19.59
C ILE A 221 -4.65 8.13 19.51
N VAL A 222 -3.98 8.06 20.66
CA VAL A 222 -2.52 8.14 20.75
C VAL A 222 -2.01 6.97 21.58
N ALA A 223 -1.16 6.14 21.00
CA ALA A 223 -0.54 5.00 21.67
C ALA A 223 0.97 4.97 21.40
N TRP A 224 1.76 4.66 22.42
CA TRP A 224 3.21 4.52 22.28
C TRP A 224 3.77 3.49 23.23
N ASP A 225 4.87 2.86 22.82
CA ASP A 225 5.69 2.05 23.70
C ASP A 225 7.10 1.95 23.11
N ARG A 226 8.13 1.87 23.96
CA ARG A 226 9.51 1.68 23.51
C ARG A 226 9.72 0.36 22.77
N THR A 227 8.88 -0.63 23.05
CA THR A 227 8.90 -1.97 22.43
C THR A 227 8.22 -2.02 21.07
N TYR A 228 7.46 -0.98 20.68
CA TYR A 228 6.76 -0.98 19.40
C TYR A 228 7.75 -0.91 18.23
N HIS A 229 7.68 -1.89 17.35
CA HIS A 229 8.53 -1.95 16.17
C HIS A 229 8.08 -0.91 15.12
N THR A 230 8.96 0.02 14.76
CA THR A 230 8.69 1.15 13.83
C THR A 230 8.17 0.68 12.46
N GLY A 231 8.60 -0.49 11.99
CA GLY A 231 8.08 -1.12 10.75
C GLY A 231 6.58 -1.48 10.74
N VAL A 232 5.90 -1.54 11.90
CA VAL A 232 4.46 -1.92 11.99
C VAL A 232 3.54 -0.82 12.49
N ILE A 233 4.05 0.25 13.11
CA ILE A 233 3.22 1.30 13.75
C ILE A 233 2.20 1.92 12.80
N GLY A 234 2.55 2.13 11.53
CA GLY A 234 1.61 2.68 10.54
C GLY A 234 0.48 1.72 10.15
N ILE A 235 0.71 0.41 10.25
CA ILE A 235 -0.35 -0.59 10.02
C ILE A 235 -1.28 -0.64 11.23
N VAL A 236 -0.70 -0.60 12.43
CA VAL A 236 -1.50 -0.57 13.67
C VAL A 236 -2.34 0.71 13.76
N ALA A 237 -1.78 1.87 13.42
CA ALA A 237 -2.53 3.12 13.33
C ALA A 237 -3.74 2.99 12.39
N GLN A 238 -3.57 2.36 11.23
CA GLN A 238 -4.68 2.11 10.29
C GLN A 238 -5.73 1.18 10.89
N ARG A 239 -5.32 0.10 11.57
CA ARG A 239 -6.25 -0.83 12.23
C ARG A 239 -7.05 -0.16 13.35
N LEU A 240 -6.45 0.75 14.10
CA LEU A 240 -7.15 1.53 15.14
C LEU A 240 -8.19 2.47 14.51
N VAL A 241 -7.86 3.09 13.36
CA VAL A 241 -8.85 3.85 12.57
C VAL A 241 -10.00 2.95 12.11
N GLU A 242 -9.72 1.75 11.63
CA GLU A 242 -10.75 0.80 11.17
C GLU A 242 -11.65 0.31 12.32
N GLU A 243 -11.08 0.12 13.52
CA GLU A 243 -11.79 -0.43 14.68
C GLU A 243 -12.62 0.63 15.41
N PHE A 244 -12.08 1.83 15.58
CA PHE A 244 -12.70 2.88 16.38
C PHE A 244 -13.28 4.04 15.57
N TYR A 245 -12.97 4.10 14.27
CA TYR A 245 -13.30 5.23 13.41
C TYR A 245 -12.83 6.56 14.02
N ARG A 246 -11.60 6.56 14.54
CA ARG A 246 -10.92 7.72 15.12
C ARG A 246 -9.54 7.89 14.52
N PRO A 247 -9.10 9.14 14.22
CA PRO A 247 -7.72 9.42 13.87
C PRO A 247 -6.78 8.80 14.90
N SER A 248 -5.73 8.14 14.44
CA SER A 248 -4.86 7.34 15.31
C SER A 248 -3.39 7.61 15.04
N ALA A 249 -2.63 7.90 16.10
CA ALA A 249 -1.19 8.04 16.11
C ALA A 249 -0.55 6.91 16.94
N VAL A 250 0.35 6.14 16.32
CA VAL A 250 1.09 5.07 17.00
C VAL A 250 2.58 5.34 16.91
N MET A 251 3.30 5.24 18.03
CA MET A 251 4.71 5.58 18.13
C MET A 251 5.57 4.46 18.72
N GLY A 252 6.74 4.23 18.13
CA GLY A 252 7.75 3.30 18.62
C GLY A 252 9.12 3.97 18.75
N TYR A 253 9.98 3.44 19.62
CA TYR A 253 11.29 4.03 19.91
C TYR A 253 12.38 3.53 18.94
N GLU A 254 13.12 4.44 18.33
CA GLU A 254 14.20 4.13 17.40
C GLU A 254 15.25 5.25 17.37
N ASN A 255 16.52 4.89 17.55
CA ASN A 255 17.68 5.79 17.41
C ASN A 255 17.58 7.09 18.24
N GLY A 256 17.12 7.00 19.49
CA GLY A 256 17.09 8.14 20.42
C GLY A 256 15.79 8.95 20.41
N PHE A 257 14.89 8.66 19.47
CA PHE A 257 13.60 9.36 19.34
C PHE A 257 12.46 8.35 19.20
N PHE A 258 11.23 8.81 19.43
CA PHE A 258 10.06 8.07 19.00
C PHE A 258 9.77 8.41 17.53
N LYS A 259 9.55 7.38 16.71
CA LYS A 259 8.98 7.48 15.37
C LYS A 259 7.50 7.24 15.45
N GLY A 260 6.71 8.16 14.92
CA GLY A 260 5.26 8.11 14.91
C GLY A 260 4.70 7.94 13.51
N SER A 261 3.58 7.22 13.40
CA SER A 261 2.74 7.23 12.20
C SER A 261 1.30 7.56 12.56
N VAL A 262 0.70 8.45 11.77
CA VAL A 262 -0.69 8.87 11.90
C VAL A 262 -1.52 8.33 10.73
N ARG A 263 -2.75 7.92 11.03
CA ARG A 263 -3.80 7.65 10.04
C ARG A 263 -5.05 8.44 10.40
N GLY A 264 -5.69 9.00 9.39
CA GLY A 264 -6.89 9.81 9.54
C GLY A 264 -8.16 9.11 9.06
N ILE A 265 -9.31 9.66 9.42
CA ILE A 265 -10.64 9.29 8.89
C ILE A 265 -11.00 10.14 7.67
N GLN A 266 -12.03 9.75 6.93
CA GLN A 266 -12.50 10.54 5.79
C GLN A 266 -12.97 11.94 6.26
N GLY A 267 -12.59 12.99 5.53
CA GLY A 267 -12.99 14.37 5.84
C GLY A 267 -12.01 15.15 6.72
N MET A 268 -10.91 14.51 7.18
CA MET A 268 -9.85 15.21 7.92
C MET A 268 -8.56 15.36 7.10
N SER A 269 -7.71 16.29 7.51
CA SER A 269 -6.36 16.49 6.97
C SER A 269 -5.31 16.17 8.03
N VAL A 270 -4.64 15.00 7.91
CA VAL A 270 -3.59 14.58 8.86
C VAL A 270 -2.40 15.54 8.87
N VAL A 271 -2.02 16.09 7.71
CA VAL A 271 -0.90 17.05 7.63
C VAL A 271 -1.21 18.36 8.34
N GLU A 272 -2.46 18.83 8.32
CA GLU A 272 -2.88 20.03 9.07
C GLU A 272 -2.86 19.78 10.58
N VAL A 273 -3.36 18.63 11.03
CA VAL A 273 -3.29 18.23 12.45
C VAL A 273 -1.83 18.15 12.92
N LEU A 274 -0.96 17.51 12.14
CA LEU A 274 0.47 17.43 12.47
C LEU A 274 1.12 18.82 12.51
N SER A 275 0.77 19.71 11.56
CA SER A 275 1.27 21.09 11.52
C SER A 275 0.83 21.89 12.75
N ALA A 276 -0.43 21.73 13.19
CA ALA A 276 -0.94 22.37 14.40
C ALA A 276 -0.26 21.87 15.68
N THR A 277 0.26 20.63 15.68
CA THR A 277 1.04 20.04 16.79
C THR A 277 2.56 20.17 16.64
N SER A 278 3.03 20.89 15.62
CA SER A 278 4.45 20.91 15.18
C SER A 278 5.44 21.34 16.25
N GLN A 279 5.02 22.18 17.21
CA GLN A 279 5.84 22.61 18.35
C GLN A 279 6.33 21.45 19.25
N HIS A 280 5.70 20.28 19.17
CA HIS A 280 6.09 19.07 19.89
C HIS A 280 6.97 18.13 19.05
N LEU A 281 7.12 18.39 17.76
CA LEU A 281 7.70 17.47 16.79
C LEU A 281 9.09 17.94 16.34
N GLU A 282 10.02 17.00 16.20
CA GLU A 282 11.35 17.26 15.63
C GLU A 282 11.27 17.39 14.10
N LYS A 283 10.48 16.51 13.49
CA LYS A 283 10.22 16.44 12.04
C LYS A 283 8.85 15.84 11.84
N PHE A 284 8.13 16.30 10.82
CA PHE A 284 6.88 15.69 10.39
C PHE A 284 6.67 15.88 8.89
N GLY A 285 5.78 15.05 8.32
CA GLY A 285 5.34 15.14 6.94
C GLY A 285 4.17 14.19 6.70
N GLY A 286 3.52 14.34 5.55
CA GLY A 286 2.37 13.51 5.20
C GLY A 286 1.43 14.20 4.22
N HIS A 287 0.24 13.64 4.10
CA HIS A 287 -0.86 14.11 3.27
C HIS A 287 -2.17 13.97 4.03
N ALA A 288 -3.32 14.21 3.39
CA ALA A 288 -4.63 14.23 4.06
C ALA A 288 -4.95 12.95 4.87
N GLY A 289 -4.68 11.75 4.31
CA GLY A 289 -5.00 10.48 4.99
C GLY A 289 -3.94 9.88 5.92
N ALA A 290 -2.67 10.30 5.83
CA ALA A 290 -1.58 9.67 6.58
C ALA A 290 -0.39 10.61 6.77
N GLY A 291 0.37 10.39 7.85
CA GLY A 291 1.58 11.14 8.13
C GLY A 291 2.58 10.36 8.96
N GLY A 292 3.80 10.89 9.02
CA GLY A 292 4.89 10.39 9.84
C GLY A 292 5.59 11.52 10.54
N PHE A 293 6.12 11.25 11.74
CA PHE A 293 6.83 12.25 12.54
C PHE A 293 7.89 11.62 13.44
N SER A 294 8.77 12.45 13.98
CA SER A 294 9.65 12.07 15.09
C SER A 294 9.50 13.03 16.26
N ILE A 295 9.55 12.49 17.46
CA ILE A 295 9.29 13.21 18.71
C ILE A 295 10.24 12.74 19.81
N ARG A 296 10.62 13.65 20.72
CA ARG A 296 11.39 13.31 21.92
C ARG A 296 10.48 12.76 23.01
N GLU A 297 11.03 11.92 23.87
CA GLU A 297 10.24 11.21 24.88
C GLU A 297 9.52 12.18 25.83
N GLU A 298 10.17 13.28 26.23
CA GLU A 298 9.60 14.31 27.10
C GLU A 298 8.43 15.08 26.47
N MET A 299 8.22 14.94 25.15
CA MET A 299 7.13 15.60 24.42
C MET A 299 5.94 14.67 24.15
N LEU A 300 5.99 13.39 24.53
CA LEU A 300 4.94 12.40 24.23
C LEU A 300 3.59 12.78 24.83
N GLU A 301 3.53 13.07 26.13
CA GLU A 301 2.31 13.47 26.81
C GLU A 301 1.78 14.82 26.30
N PRO A 302 2.60 15.90 26.20
CA PRO A 302 2.16 17.15 25.59
C PRO A 302 1.61 16.99 24.17
N PHE A 303 2.25 16.15 23.35
CA PHE A 303 1.76 15.84 22.00
C PHE A 303 0.44 15.07 22.04
N ALA A 304 0.29 14.09 22.93
CA ALA A 304 -0.92 13.28 23.02
C ALA A 304 -2.16 14.15 23.32
N GLU A 305 -2.02 15.10 24.26
CA GLU A 305 -3.08 16.05 24.60
C GLU A 305 -3.38 17.01 23.44
N ALA A 306 -2.34 17.59 22.84
CA ALA A 306 -2.50 18.51 21.71
C ALA A 306 -3.13 17.82 20.49
N PHE A 307 -2.68 16.59 20.17
CA PHE A 307 -3.20 15.80 19.07
C PHE A 307 -4.69 15.47 19.26
N GLU A 308 -5.09 15.04 20.46
CA GLU A 308 -6.49 14.76 20.76
C GLU A 308 -7.38 16.00 20.58
N GLN A 309 -6.92 17.17 21.04
CA GLN A 309 -7.63 18.44 20.89
C GLN A 309 -7.78 18.87 19.42
N GLU A 310 -6.70 18.76 18.63
CA GLU A 310 -6.74 19.10 17.20
C GLU A 310 -7.60 18.10 16.42
N CYS A 311 -7.56 16.81 16.77
CA CYS A 311 -8.49 15.82 16.22
C CYS A 311 -9.94 16.16 16.55
N ALA A 312 -10.26 16.51 17.80
CA ALA A 312 -11.62 16.90 18.20
C ALA A 312 -12.16 18.10 17.41
N LYS A 313 -11.29 19.06 17.03
CA LYS A 313 -11.66 20.17 16.13
C LYS A 313 -11.88 19.65 14.71
N ALA A 314 -10.94 18.87 14.18
CA ALA A 314 -10.96 18.40 12.80
C ALA A 314 -12.13 17.45 12.50
N ILE A 315 -12.58 16.67 13.47
CA ILE A 315 -13.68 15.71 13.30
C ILE A 315 -15.04 16.23 13.80
N ARG A 316 -15.12 17.49 14.24
CA ARG A 316 -16.36 18.07 14.81
C ARG A 316 -17.55 18.02 13.84
N GLU A 317 -17.29 18.30 12.57
CA GLU A 317 -18.30 18.35 11.50
C GLU A 317 -18.28 17.09 10.63
N VAL A 318 -17.46 16.11 11.00
CA VAL A 318 -17.31 14.86 10.27
C VAL A 318 -18.19 13.79 10.93
N SER A 319 -18.86 12.98 10.12
CA SER A 319 -19.56 11.79 10.64
C SER A 319 -18.57 10.90 11.38
N LYS A 320 -18.90 10.55 12.62
CA LYS A 320 -18.13 9.60 13.44
C LYS A 320 -18.58 8.14 13.23
N GLU A 321 -19.51 7.92 12.32
CA GLU A 321 -20.04 6.61 11.95
C GLU A 321 -19.51 6.18 10.58
N PRO A 322 -19.08 4.91 10.43
CA PRO A 322 -18.71 4.36 9.14
C PRO A 322 -19.91 4.39 8.17
N VAL A 323 -19.68 4.93 6.98
CA VAL A 323 -20.67 4.92 5.90
C VAL A 323 -20.33 3.80 4.92
N VAL A 324 -21.31 2.97 4.59
CA VAL A 324 -21.21 1.98 3.51
C VAL A 324 -22.10 2.42 2.35
N ASN A 325 -21.49 2.59 1.18
CA ASN A 325 -22.22 2.93 -0.03
C ASN A 325 -22.63 1.64 -0.77
N ALA A 326 -23.88 1.58 -1.20
CA ALA A 326 -24.36 0.56 -2.14
C ALA A 326 -24.48 1.17 -3.54
N ASP A 327 -24.10 0.40 -4.56
CA ASP A 327 -24.24 0.80 -5.96
C ASP A 327 -25.70 0.74 -6.42
N THR A 328 -26.48 -0.19 -5.83
CA THR A 328 -27.91 -0.34 -6.11
C THR A 328 -28.62 -1.06 -4.96
N ILE A 329 -29.95 -0.95 -4.96
CA ILE A 329 -30.86 -1.82 -4.21
C ILE A 329 -31.33 -2.93 -5.16
N CYS A 330 -31.52 -4.14 -4.64
CA CYS A 330 -32.18 -5.22 -5.38
C CYS A 330 -32.97 -6.13 -4.44
N ASP A 331 -33.83 -6.96 -5.01
CA ASP A 331 -34.54 -8.02 -4.29
C ASP A 331 -33.70 -9.31 -4.25
N LEU A 332 -33.91 -10.16 -3.24
CA LEU A 332 -33.15 -11.41 -3.09
C LEU A 332 -33.36 -12.38 -4.26
N ASN A 333 -34.54 -12.37 -4.88
CA ASN A 333 -34.90 -13.22 -6.02
C ASN A 333 -34.18 -12.82 -7.32
N GLU A 334 -33.65 -11.60 -7.40
CA GLU A 334 -32.86 -11.13 -8.54
C GLU A 334 -31.42 -11.69 -8.50
N ILE A 335 -30.90 -12.03 -7.31
CA ILE A 335 -29.54 -12.57 -7.14
C ILE A 335 -29.46 -14.02 -7.63
N THR A 336 -29.33 -14.17 -8.95
CA THR A 336 -29.18 -15.46 -9.64
C THR A 336 -27.71 -15.77 -9.94
N PRO A 337 -27.35 -17.06 -10.17
CA PRO A 337 -26.01 -17.42 -10.62
C PRO A 337 -25.58 -16.70 -11.92
N ALA A 338 -26.52 -16.36 -12.79
CA ALA A 338 -26.27 -15.60 -14.01
C ALA A 338 -25.78 -14.18 -13.70
N ILE A 339 -26.47 -13.47 -12.80
CA ILE A 339 -26.03 -12.14 -12.34
C ILE A 339 -24.67 -12.20 -11.67
N VAL A 340 -24.41 -13.20 -10.82
CA VAL A 340 -23.09 -13.39 -10.19
C VAL A 340 -22.00 -13.61 -11.24
N HIS A 341 -22.30 -14.33 -12.34
CA HIS A 341 -21.35 -14.49 -13.44
C HIS A 341 -21.13 -13.17 -14.19
N GLU A 342 -22.18 -12.39 -14.42
CA GLU A 342 -22.09 -11.09 -15.06
C GLU A 342 -21.22 -10.11 -14.25
N MET A 343 -21.37 -10.11 -12.93
CA MET A 343 -20.57 -9.29 -12.02
C MET A 343 -19.08 -9.62 -12.09
N LYS A 344 -18.69 -10.86 -12.39
CA LYS A 344 -17.27 -11.23 -12.58
C LYS A 344 -16.64 -10.52 -13.78
N ARG A 345 -17.43 -9.98 -14.73
CA ARG A 345 -16.89 -9.17 -15.83
C ARG A 345 -16.28 -7.84 -15.37
N PHE A 346 -16.65 -7.35 -14.18
CA PHE A 346 -16.04 -6.14 -13.60
C PHE A 346 -14.59 -6.36 -13.16
N GLU A 347 -14.12 -7.60 -13.04
CA GLU A 347 -12.72 -7.90 -12.72
C GLU A 347 -11.72 -7.32 -13.73
N PRO A 348 -10.55 -6.83 -13.28
CA PRO A 348 -10.02 -6.92 -11.92
C PRO A 348 -10.67 -5.92 -10.95
N LEU A 349 -11.04 -6.40 -9.77
CA LEU A 349 -11.56 -5.58 -8.66
C LEU A 349 -10.40 -5.14 -7.76
N GLY A 350 -10.40 -3.89 -7.30
CA GLY A 350 -9.34 -3.32 -6.48
C GLY A 350 -9.54 -1.83 -6.25
N MET A 351 -8.46 -1.10 -5.95
CA MET A 351 -8.56 0.34 -5.71
C MET A 351 -9.16 1.06 -6.93
N GLY A 352 -10.10 1.98 -6.70
CA GLY A 352 -10.82 2.68 -7.76
C GLY A 352 -11.79 1.82 -8.59
N ASN A 353 -11.89 0.52 -8.35
CA ASN A 353 -12.87 -0.40 -8.94
C ASN A 353 -13.26 -1.49 -7.93
N PRO A 354 -13.92 -1.14 -6.81
CA PRO A 354 -14.33 -2.11 -5.80
C PRO A 354 -15.32 -3.13 -6.39
N GLY A 355 -15.51 -4.25 -5.68
CA GLY A 355 -16.58 -5.19 -6.04
C GLY A 355 -17.96 -4.55 -5.89
N PRO A 356 -18.94 -4.88 -6.75
CA PRO A 356 -20.29 -4.33 -6.66
C PRO A 356 -20.86 -4.52 -5.24
N GLN A 357 -21.32 -3.42 -4.64
CA GLN A 357 -21.99 -3.40 -3.34
C GLN A 357 -23.49 -3.29 -3.57
N ILE A 358 -24.25 -4.27 -3.07
CA ILE A 358 -25.69 -4.38 -3.31
C ILE A 358 -26.40 -4.34 -1.98
N MET A 359 -27.42 -3.48 -1.88
CA MET A 359 -28.29 -3.42 -0.72
C MET A 359 -29.52 -4.31 -0.94
N LEU A 360 -29.69 -5.29 -0.06
CA LEU A 360 -30.94 -6.05 0.05
C LEU A 360 -31.73 -5.47 1.22
N GLN A 361 -33.04 -5.25 1.05
CA GLN A 361 -33.91 -4.67 2.06
C GLN A 361 -35.04 -5.62 2.43
N GLY A 362 -35.56 -5.47 3.66
CA GLY A 362 -36.75 -6.20 4.10
C GLY A 362 -36.58 -7.71 4.28
N LEU A 363 -35.34 -8.20 4.42
CA LEU A 363 -35.09 -9.64 4.58
C LEU A 363 -35.32 -10.13 6.01
N GLU A 364 -35.92 -11.30 6.15
CA GLU A 364 -36.02 -12.03 7.40
C GLU A 364 -34.77 -12.90 7.64
N VAL A 365 -34.17 -12.77 8.82
CA VAL A 365 -33.07 -13.63 9.26
C VAL A 365 -33.65 -14.94 9.81
N ARG A 366 -33.43 -16.05 9.10
CA ARG A 366 -33.99 -17.37 9.45
C ARG A 366 -33.10 -18.17 10.41
N ASP A 367 -31.79 -18.11 10.21
CA ASP A 367 -30.79 -18.83 11.00
C ASP A 367 -29.51 -18.00 11.03
N VAL A 368 -28.84 -17.98 12.19
CA VAL A 368 -27.52 -17.36 12.36
C VAL A 368 -26.65 -18.31 13.15
N LYS A 369 -25.49 -18.65 12.59
CA LYS A 369 -24.49 -19.50 13.23
C LYS A 369 -23.14 -18.81 13.26
N THR A 370 -22.56 -18.75 14.45
CA THR A 370 -21.17 -18.32 14.61
C THR A 370 -20.23 -19.47 14.27
N LEU A 371 -19.34 -19.22 13.32
CA LEU A 371 -18.29 -20.13 12.87
C LEU A 371 -16.95 -19.61 13.39
N LYS A 372 -16.16 -20.49 14.02
CA LYS A 372 -14.80 -20.20 14.50
C LYS A 372 -14.70 -18.90 15.34
N ASN A 373 -15.71 -18.62 16.16
CA ASN A 373 -15.78 -17.49 17.09
C ASN A 373 -15.60 -16.07 16.48
N ALA A 374 -15.73 -15.93 15.16
CA ALA A 374 -15.58 -14.62 14.50
C ALA A 374 -16.44 -14.47 13.22
N HIS A 375 -16.69 -15.55 12.49
CA HIS A 375 -17.46 -15.49 11.24
C HIS A 375 -18.93 -15.81 11.49
N LEU A 376 -19.83 -15.06 10.86
CA LEU A 376 -21.26 -15.38 10.88
C LEU A 376 -21.67 -16.05 9.57
N LYS A 377 -22.42 -17.13 9.68
CA LYS A 377 -23.20 -17.69 8.58
C LYS A 377 -24.67 -17.41 8.86
N ALA A 378 -25.32 -16.64 8.00
CA ALA A 378 -26.74 -16.35 8.09
C ALA A 378 -27.50 -16.99 6.90
N THR A 379 -28.74 -17.40 7.15
CA THR A 379 -29.70 -17.74 6.11
C THR A 379 -30.79 -16.68 6.13
N LEU A 380 -31.03 -16.07 4.97
CA LEU A 380 -31.98 -14.96 4.78
C LEU A 380 -33.12 -15.43 3.88
N SER A 381 -34.32 -14.89 4.09
CA SER A 381 -35.43 -14.99 3.14
C SER A 381 -36.03 -13.60 2.90
N ASN A 382 -36.83 -13.48 1.84
CA ASN A 382 -37.80 -12.40 1.74
C ASN A 382 -38.83 -12.48 2.86
#